data_AF-W0GXP9-F1
#
_entry.id   AF-W0GXP9-F1
#
_cell.length_a   1.000
_cell.length_b   1.000
_cell.length_c   1.000
_cell.angle_alpha   90.00
_cell.angle_beta   90.00
_cell.angle_gamma   90.00
#
_symmetry.space_group_name_H-M   'P 1'
#
loop_
_entity.id
_entity.type
_entity.pdbx_description
1 polymer ?
#
loop_
_entity_poly.entity_id
_entity_poly.type
_entity_poly.pdbx_seq_one_letter_code
_entity_poly.pdbx_strand_id
1 'polypeptide(L)'
;MRALLAVGLMSAPLAASATDNSLITQFCKTAVKAELHRAGTVPPEGMVDHTCRCFLAEVQNGAGIQTAQATCKAKAAETYGL
;
A
#
# COMPACT_ATOMS: atom_id res chain seq x y z
N MET A 1 1.29 14.97 51.38
CA MET A 1 1.17 13.77 50.54
C MET A 1 1.10 14.20 49.08
N ARG A 2 2.15 13.94 48.29
CA ARG A 2 2.21 14.29 46.87
C ARG A 2 1.44 13.24 46.07
N ALA A 3 0.35 13.63 45.42
CA ALA A 3 -0.39 12.76 44.51
C ALA A 3 0.38 12.64 43.18
N LEU A 4 0.91 11.45 42.90
CA LEU A 4 1.50 11.09 41.62
C LEU A 4 0.35 10.75 40.65
N LEU A 5 0.05 11.66 39.73
CA LEU A 5 -0.86 11.41 38.61
C LEU A 5 -0.09 10.68 37.50
N ALA A 6 -0.14 9.35 37.50
CA ALA A 6 0.32 8.55 36.38
C ALA A 6 -0.72 8.62 35.27
N VAL A 7 -0.49 9.49 34.27
CA VAL A 7 -1.26 9.51 33.02
C VAL A 7 -0.78 8.32 32.19
N GLY A 8 -1.48 7.19 32.28
CA GLY A 8 -1.30 6.09 31.34
C GLY A 8 -1.74 6.53 29.96
N LEU A 9 -0.80 6.61 29.01
CA LEU A 9 -1.17 6.69 27.59
C LEU A 9 -1.56 5.29 27.14
N MET A 10 -2.86 5.05 27.09
CA MET A 10 -3.42 3.85 26.47
C MET A 10 -3.31 4.03 24.95
N SER A 11 -2.27 3.45 24.36
CA SER A 11 -2.11 3.33 22.91
C SER A 11 -3.17 2.36 22.38
N ALA A 12 -4.33 2.89 21.99
CA ALA A 12 -5.31 2.12 21.23
C ALA A 12 -4.71 1.80 19.85
N PRO A 13 -4.74 0.53 19.38
CA PRO A 13 -4.38 0.22 18.01
C PRO A 13 -5.39 0.90 17.09
N LEU A 14 -4.93 1.84 16.27
CA LEU A 14 -5.75 2.48 15.25
C LEU A 14 -6.01 1.42 14.17
N ALA A 15 -7.14 0.73 14.25
CA ALA A 15 -7.59 -0.15 13.19
C ALA A 15 -7.85 0.71 11.95
N ALA A 16 -6.96 0.64 10.97
CA ALA A 16 -7.16 1.28 9.67
C ALA A 16 -8.48 0.76 9.09
N SER A 17 -9.43 1.67 8.87
CA SER A 17 -10.77 1.31 8.45
C SER A 17 -10.75 0.81 7.00
N ALA A 18 -11.57 -0.19 6.67
CA ALA A 18 -11.63 -0.77 5.33
C ALA A 18 -11.87 0.26 4.20
N THR A 19 -12.45 1.41 4.54
CA THR A 19 -12.67 2.56 3.63
C THR A 19 -11.36 3.25 3.22
N ASP A 20 -10.40 3.42 4.13
CA ASP A 20 -9.11 4.07 3.82
C ASP A 20 -8.29 3.24 2.84
N ASN A 21 -8.36 1.92 3.00
CA ASN A 21 -7.74 0.93 2.14
C ASN A 21 -8.28 1.00 0.69
N SER A 22 -9.57 1.30 0.51
CA SER A 22 -10.13 1.43 -0.84
C SER A 22 -9.60 2.67 -1.55
N LEU A 23 -9.42 3.79 -0.85
CA LEU A 23 -8.87 5.02 -1.43
C LEU A 23 -7.39 4.84 -1.80
N ILE A 24 -6.56 4.31 -0.91
CA ILE A 24 -5.14 4.02 -1.20
C ILE A 24 -5.02 3.11 -2.43
N THR A 25 -5.87 2.08 -2.51
CA THR A 25 -5.90 1.18 -3.66
C THR A 25 -6.29 1.91 -4.96
N GLN A 26 -7.30 2.79 -4.93
CA GLN A 26 -7.69 3.58 -6.10
C GLN A 26 -6.57 4.53 -6.55
N PHE A 27 -5.93 5.23 -5.61
CA PHE A 27 -4.79 6.11 -5.92
C PHE A 27 -3.63 5.32 -6.54
N CYS A 28 -3.30 4.15 -5.98
CA CYS A 28 -2.29 3.27 -6.55
C CYS A 28 -2.63 2.90 -8.00
N LYS A 29 -3.87 2.48 -8.28
CA LYS A 29 -4.28 2.08 -9.63
C LYS A 29 -4.14 3.23 -10.61
N THR A 30 -4.57 4.43 -10.21
CA THR A 30 -4.46 5.63 -11.04
C THR A 30 -3.01 5.98 -11.35
N ALA A 31 -2.14 5.96 -10.35
CA ALA A 31 -0.71 6.24 -10.54
C ALA A 31 -0.05 5.22 -11.48
N VAL A 32 -0.27 3.93 -11.25
CA VAL A 32 0.30 2.86 -12.08
C VAL A 32 -0.22 2.95 -13.53
N LYS A 33 -1.52 3.18 -13.73
CA LYS A 33 -2.09 3.38 -15.08
C LYS A 33 -1.49 4.59 -15.77
N ALA A 34 -1.27 5.69 -15.05
CA ALA A 34 -0.65 6.89 -15.62
C ALA A 34 0.79 6.63 -16.07
N GLU A 35 1.59 5.90 -15.28
CA GLU A 35 2.95 5.54 -15.69
C GLU A 35 2.97 4.61 -16.90
N LEU A 36 2.11 3.60 -16.92
CA LEU A 36 2.01 2.68 -18.05
C LEU A 36 1.57 3.39 -19.32
N HIS A 37 0.62 4.32 -19.20
CA HIS A 37 0.21 5.17 -20.32
C HIS A 37 1.35 6.05 -20.82
N ARG A 38 2.13 6.68 -19.92
CA ARG A 38 3.34 7.44 -20.28
C ARG A 38 4.38 6.58 -20.98
N ALA A 39 4.53 5.33 -20.56
CA ALA A 39 5.46 4.36 -21.15
C ALA A 39 4.94 3.71 -22.45
N GLY A 40 3.73 4.06 -22.92
CA GLY A 40 3.11 3.43 -24.09
C GLY A 40 2.87 1.92 -23.92
N THR A 41 2.84 1.43 -22.68
CA THR A 41 2.74 0.01 -22.36
C THR A 41 1.32 -0.33 -21.95
N VAL A 42 0.76 -1.38 -22.55
CA VAL A 42 -0.53 -1.94 -22.12
C VAL A 42 -0.24 -3.04 -21.09
N PRO A 43 -0.69 -2.91 -19.84
CA PRO A 43 -0.50 -3.96 -18.85
C PRO A 43 -1.34 -5.20 -19.20
N PRO A 44 -0.83 -6.42 -18.96
CA PRO A 44 -1.65 -7.62 -18.84
C PRO A 44 -2.85 -7.43 -17.93
N GLU A 45 -3.93 -8.15 -18.22
CA GLU A 45 -5.14 -8.14 -17.40
C GLU A 45 -4.82 -8.53 -15.95
N GLY A 46 -5.38 -7.79 -14.99
CA GLY A 46 -5.19 -8.04 -13.56
C GLY A 46 -3.88 -7.52 -12.96
N MET A 47 -2.90 -7.10 -13.77
CA MET A 47 -1.59 -6.63 -13.27
C MET A 47 -1.72 -5.46 -12.30
N VAL A 48 -2.40 -4.40 -12.72
CA VAL A 48 -2.54 -3.17 -11.91
C VAL A 48 -3.24 -3.47 -10.58
N ASP A 49 -4.30 -4.28 -10.62
CA ASP A 49 -5.04 -4.69 -9.43
C ASP A 49 -4.18 -5.55 -8.49
N HIS A 50 -3.42 -6.50 -9.03
CA HIS A 50 -2.51 -7.34 -8.25
C HIS A 50 -1.42 -6.51 -7.57
N THR A 51 -0.75 -5.64 -8.33
CA THR A 51 0.33 -4.79 -7.82
C THR A 51 -0.17 -3.85 -6.73
N CYS A 52 -1.36 -3.27 -6.89
CA CYS A 52 -1.92 -2.36 -5.88
C CYS A 52 -2.42 -3.06 -4.62
N ARG A 53 -2.93 -4.30 -4.72
CA ARG A 53 -3.21 -5.12 -3.53
C ARG A 53 -1.94 -5.49 -2.78
N CYS A 54 -0.89 -5.85 -3.50
CA CYS A 54 0.42 -6.09 -2.90
C CYS A 54 0.91 -4.84 -2.16
N PHE A 55 0.88 -3.67 -2.80
CA PHE A 55 1.37 -2.43 -2.21
C PHE A 55 0.64 -2.09 -0.91
N LEU A 56 -0.69 -2.20 -0.93
CA LEU A 56 -1.51 -1.96 0.25
C LEU A 56 -1.20 -2.96 1.38
N ALA A 57 -0.93 -4.23 1.06
CA ALA A 57 -0.55 -5.23 2.05
C ALA A 57 0.80 -4.90 2.70
N GLU A 58 1.82 -4.54 1.91
CA GLU A 58 3.14 -4.14 2.41
C GLU A 58 3.05 -2.93 3.34
N VAL A 59 2.29 -1.90 2.95
CA VAL A 59 2.09 -0.70 3.77
C VAL A 59 1.35 -1.02 5.07
N GLN A 60 0.31 -1.85 5.03
CA GLN A 60 -0.39 -2.31 6.24
C GLN A 60 0.50 -3.14 7.16
N ASN A 61 1.49 -3.85 6.61
CA ASN A 61 2.50 -4.60 7.36
C ASN A 61 3.64 -3.70 7.87
N GLY A 62 3.56 -2.38 7.68
CA GLY A 62 4.54 -1.42 8.18
C GLY A 62 5.71 -1.15 7.25
N ALA A 63 5.68 -1.64 6.01
CA ALA A 63 6.71 -1.30 5.03
C ALA A 63 6.64 0.19 4.64
N GLY A 64 7.80 0.81 4.44
CA GLY A 64 7.88 2.14 3.85
C GLY A 64 7.40 2.13 2.40
N ILE A 65 6.88 3.28 1.93
CA ILE A 65 6.30 3.41 0.58
C ILE A 65 7.25 2.95 -0.53
N GLN A 66 8.53 3.33 -0.44
CA GLN A 66 9.55 2.99 -1.44
C GLN A 66 9.83 1.48 -1.46
N THR A 67 9.93 0.86 -0.27
CA THR A 67 10.08 -0.59 -0.12
C THR A 67 8.87 -1.32 -0.69
N ALA A 68 7.65 -0.91 -0.34
CA ALA A 68 6.42 -1.49 -0.85
C ALA A 68 6.34 -1.41 -2.40
N GLN A 69 6.72 -0.28 -2.99
CA GLN A 69 6.77 -0.12 -4.44
C GLN A 69 7.78 -1.07 -5.10
N ALA A 70 9.00 -1.14 -4.57
CA ALA A 70 10.05 -2.01 -5.11
C ALA A 70 9.65 -3.49 -5.03
N THR A 71 9.18 -3.93 -3.86
CA THR A 71 8.72 -5.31 -3.62
C THR A 71 7.59 -5.68 -4.57
N CYS A 72 6.56 -4.85 -4.67
CA CYS A 72 5.37 -5.19 -5.46
C CYS A 72 5.59 -5.05 -6.96
N LYS A 73 6.51 -4.19 -7.40
CA LYS A 73 6.94 -4.15 -8.81
C LYS A 73 7.70 -5.42 -9.18
N ALA A 74 8.63 -5.87 -8.33
CA ALA A 74 9.36 -7.12 -8.56
C ALA A 74 8.41 -8.34 -8.61
N LYS A 75 7.49 -8.41 -7.64
CA LYS A 75 6.47 -9.47 -7.61
C LYS A 75 5.55 -9.47 -8.84
N ALA A 76 5.18 -8.29 -9.33
CA ALA A 76 4.41 -8.17 -10.55
C ALA A 76 5.21 -8.63 -11.78
N ALA A 77 6.49 -8.26 -11.87
CA ALA A 77 7.36 -8.72 -12.96
C ALA A 77 7.47 -10.25 -12.99
N GLU A 78 7.67 -10.88 -11.82
CA GLU A 78 7.68 -12.34 -11.70
C GLU A 78 6.33 -12.97 -12.10
N THR A 79 5.22 -12.42 -11.60
CA THR A 79 3.87 -12.98 -11.83
C THR A 79 3.42 -12.87 -13.29
N TYR A 80 3.81 -11.79 -13.99
CA TYR A 80 3.36 -11.48 -15.35
C TYR A 80 4.43 -11.64 -16.42
N GLY A 81 5.64 -12.08 -16.05
CA GLY A 81 6.75 -12.35 -16.98
C GLY A 81 7.33 -11.10 -17.64
N LEU A 82 7.54 -10.02 -16.88
CA LEU A 82 8.16 -8.77 -17.33
C LEU A 82 9.66 -8.68 -17.01
#